data_AF-A0A259E656-F1
#
_entry.id   AF-A0A259E656-F1
#
_cell.length_a   1.000
_cell.length_b   1.000
_cell.length_c   1.000
_cell.angle_alpha   90.00
_cell.angle_beta   90.00
_cell.angle_gamma   90.00
#
_symmetry.space_group_name_H-M   'P 1'
#
loop_
_entity.id
_entity.type
_entity.pdbx_description
1 polymer ?
#
loop_
_entity_poly.entity_id
_entity_poly.type
_entity_poly.pdbx_seq_one_letter_code
_entity_poly.pdbx_strand_id
1 'polypeptide(L)' 'MWGYTQHDLILAVDVKTGGLDMQITAGVENIFDTDPPAARLEYSYDPFIGSALGRTFRLGTKVRF' A
#
# COMPACT_ATOMS: atom_id res chain seq x y z
N MET A 1 -4.67 4.94 -25.78
CA MET A 1 -3.75 5.16 -24.65
C MET A 1 -3.36 3.80 -24.10
N TRP A 2 -2.07 3.58 -23.84
CA TRP A 2 -1.56 2.34 -23.24
C TRP A 2 -1.91 2.38 -21.74
N GLY A 3 -2.53 1.33 -21.21
CA GLY A 3 -2.97 1.30 -19.81
C GLY A 3 -1.81 1.23 -18.83
N TYR A 4 -2.01 1.78 -17.63
CA TYR A 4 -1.09 1.65 -16.49
C TYR A 4 -1.55 0.50 -15.59
N THR A 5 -0.63 -0.33 -15.10
CA THR A 5 -0.96 -1.39 -14.14
C THR A 5 0.10 -1.46 -13.07
N GLN A 6 -0.37 -1.48 -11.81
CA GLN A 6 0.47 -1.57 -10.62
C GLN A 6 -0.12 -2.64 -9.70
N HIS A 7 0.74 -3.30 -8.95
CA HIS A 7 0.37 -4.32 -7.98
C HIS A 7 0.88 -3.92 -6.60
N ASP A 8 -0.02 -3.98 -5.63
CA ASP A 8 0.24 -3.66 -4.23
C ASP A 8 -0.04 -4.92 -3.38
N LEU A 9 0.76 -5.11 -2.34
CA LEU A 9 0.61 -6.20 -1.37
C LEU A 9 0.47 -5.61 0.02
N ILE A 10 -0.59 -5.98 0.73
CA ILE A 10 -0.82 -5.57 2.12
C ILE A 10 -1.14 -6.81 2.94
N LEU A 11 -0.45 -6.94 4.06
CA LEU A 11 -0.65 -7.99 5.06
C LEU A 11 -1.00 -7.34 6.40
N ALA A 12 -2.05 -7.83 7.04
CA ALA A 12 -2.37 -7.51 8.43
C ALA A 12 -2.46 -8.80 9.24
N VAL A 13 -1.83 -8.81 10.41
CA VAL A 13 -1.79 -9.95 11.32
C VAL A 13 -2.22 -9.49 12.70
N ASP A 14 -3.24 -10.13 13.25
CA ASP A 14 -3.65 -9.95 14.64
C ASP A 14 -2.84 -10.88 15.54
N VAL A 15 -2.20 -10.31 16.56
CA VAL A 15 -1.41 -11.03 17.55
C VAL A 15 -2.05 -10.81 18.91
N LYS A 16 -2.56 -11.91 19.47
CA LYS A 16 -3.13 -11.95 20.82
C LYS A 16 -2.17 -12.70 21.73
N THR A 17 -1.53 -11.96 22.62
CA THR A 17 -0.79 -12.56 23.74
C THR A 17 -1.64 -12.38 25.01
N GLY A 18 -1.49 -13.24 26.01
CA GLY A 18 -2.40 -13.32 27.18
C GLY A 18 -2.62 -12.05 28.00
N GLY A 19 -1.97 -10.92 27.66
CA GLY A 19 -2.24 -9.59 28.20
C GLY A 19 -2.11 -8.45 27.19
N LEU A 20 -2.04 -8.71 25.88
CA LEU A 20 -1.89 -7.70 24.84
C LEU A 20 -2.61 -8.13 23.56
N ASP A 21 -3.51 -7.29 23.08
CA ASP A 21 -4.12 -7.40 21.75
C ASP A 21 -3.49 -6.36 20.83
N MET A 22 -2.78 -6.82 19.80
CA MET A 22 -2.12 -5.95 18.83
C MET A 22 -2.35 -6.43 17.40
N GLN A 23 -2.41 -5.47 16.48
CA GLN A 23 -2.42 -5.73 15.03
C GLN A 23 -1.16 -5.16 14.40
N ILE A 24 -0.46 -5.98 13.65
CA ILE A 24 0.71 -5.58 12.86
C ILE A 24 0.27 -5.52 11.40
N THR A 25 0.56 -4.42 10.73
CA THR A 25 0.28 -4.25 9.30
C THR A 25 1.58 -3.96 8.56
N ALA A 26 1.84 -4.70 7.50
CA ALA A 26 2.94 -4.45 6.58
C ALA A 26 2.38 -4.34 5.16
N GLY A 27 2.95 -3.47 4.34
CA GLY A 27 2.54 -3.31 2.96
C GLY A 27 3.66 -2.86 2.06
N VAL A 28 3.57 -3.24 0.80
CA VAL A 28 4.42 -2.79 -0.29
C VAL A 28 3.51 -2.31 -1.41
N GLU A 29 3.62 -1.05 -1.76
CA GLU A 29 2.99 -0.49 -2.95
C GLU A 29 3.98 -0.51 -4.10
N ASN A 30 3.49 -0.75 -5.32
CA ASN A 30 4.28 -0.88 -6.53
C ASN A 30 5.38 -1.94 -6.38
N ILE A 31 4.97 -3.20 -6.10
CA ILE A 31 5.90 -4.30 -5.81
C ILE A 31 6.93 -4.54 -6.94
N PHE A 32 6.54 -4.23 -8.19
CA PHE A 32 7.37 -4.39 -9.38
C PHE A 32 8.13 -3.12 -9.78
N ASP A 33 8.02 -2.03 -9.01
CA ASP A 33 8.71 -0.75 -9.26
C ASP A 33 8.47 -0.20 -10.68
N THR A 34 7.21 -0.29 -11.14
CA THR A 34 6.78 0.28 -12.42
C THR A 34 6.94 1.80 -12.38
N ASP A 35 7.48 2.39 -13.45
CA ASP A 35 7.64 3.83 -13.55
C ASP A 35 6.29 4.55 -13.35
N PRO A 36 6.25 5.62 -12.54
CA PRO A 36 5.00 6.33 -12.26
C PRO A 36 4.43 6.96 -13.53
N PRO A 37 3.10 7.14 -13.62
CA PRO A 37 2.45 7.74 -14.78
C PRO A 37 2.93 9.18 -15.01
N ALA A 38 3.02 9.58 -16.28
CA ALA A 38 3.57 10.87 -16.71
C ALA A 38 2.78 12.10 -16.23
N ALA A 39 1.51 11.93 -15.84
CA ALA A 39 0.69 12.99 -15.28
C ALA A 39 0.34 12.68 -13.82
N ARG A 40 0.64 13.64 -12.93
CA ARG A 40 0.27 13.58 -11.51
C ARG A 40 -1.06 14.28 -11.32
N LEU A 41 -2.14 13.50 -11.29
CA LEU A 41 -3.43 13.98 -10.82
C LEU A 41 -3.65 13.48 -9.39
N GLU A 42 -4.46 14.19 -8.62
CA GLU A 42 -4.89 13.76 -7.29
C GLU A 42 -5.45 12.34 -7.37
N TYR A 43 -5.23 11.51 -6.33
CA TYR A 43 -5.75 10.14 -6.23
C TYR A 43 -7.28 10.18 -6.43
N SER A 44 -7.72 10.04 -7.67
CA SER A 44 -9.09 10.29 -8.12
C SER A 44 -9.45 9.28 -9.21
N TYR A 45 -10.74 9.23 -9.54
CA TYR A 45 -11.49 8.16 -10.22
C TYR A 45 -11.01 7.75 -11.64
N ASP A 46 -9.84 8.19 -12.11
CA ASP A 46 -9.28 7.76 -13.40
C ASP A 46 -8.47 6.46 -13.23
N PRO A 47 -8.99 5.30 -13.68
CA PRO A 47 -8.30 4.01 -13.55
C PRO A 47 -7.04 3.90 -14.42
N PHE A 48 -6.79 4.86 -15.31
CA PHE A 48 -5.58 4.89 -16.15
C PHE A 48 -4.43 5.71 -15.53
N ILE A 49 -4.64 6.30 -14.35
CA ILE A 49 -3.65 7.13 -13.66
C ILE A 49 -3.39 6.51 -12.28
N GLY A 50 -2.22 5.90 -12.12
CA GLY A 50 -1.78 5.29 -10.87
C GLY A 50 -1.03 6.23 -9.92
N SER A 51 -0.47 5.64 -8.86
CA SER A 51 0.30 6.37 -7.84
C SER A 51 1.52 7.07 -8.44
N ALA A 52 1.75 8.31 -8.01
CA ALA A 52 2.97 9.06 -8.31
C ALA A 52 4.21 8.57 -7.55
N LEU A 53 4.02 7.71 -6.56
CA LEU A 53 5.08 7.18 -5.72
C LEU A 53 5.66 5.92 -6.39
N GLY A 54 6.99 5.81 -6.39
CA GLY A 54 7.67 4.55 -6.70
C GLY A 54 7.39 3.49 -5.64
N ARG A 55 8.16 2.41 -5.64
CA ARG A 55 8.01 1.36 -4.63
C ARG A 55 8.07 1.91 -3.20
N THR A 56 7.00 1.69 -2.45
CA THR A 56 6.82 2.26 -1.11
C THR A 56 6.54 1.17 -0.10
N PHE A 57 7.27 1.17 1.01
CA PHE A 57 7.07 0.22 2.12
C PHE A 57 6.29 0.91 3.24
N ARG A 58 5.30 0.21 3.78
CA ARG A 58 4.49 0.67 4.90
C ARG A 58 4.55 -0.36 6.03
N LEU A 59 4.74 0.13 7.25
CA LEU A 59 4.68 -0.66 8.46
C LEU A 59 3.85 0.08 9.50
N GLY A 60 2.96 -0.63 10.16
CA GLY A 60 2.06 -0.09 11.17
C GLY A 60 1.83 -1.08 12.31
N THR A 61 1.52 -0.55 13.48
CA THR A 61 1.11 -1.36 14.63
C THR A 61 -0.02 -0.64 15.36
N LYS A 62 -1.05 -1.40 15.75
CA LYS A 62 -2.16 -0.92 16.56
C LYS A 62 -2.22 -1.75 17.82
N VAL A 63 -2.06 -1.13 18.98
CA VAL A 63 -2.17 -1.78 20.30
C VAL A 63 -3.51 -1.40 20.93
N ARG A 64 -4.17 -2.36 21.58
CA ARG A 64 -5.41 -2.16 22.35
C ARG A 64 -5.12 -2.48 23.82
N PHE A 65 -5.55 -1.59 24.71
CA PHE A 65 -5.38 -1.67 26.16
C PHE A 65 -6.72 -1.95 26.84
#